data_AF-A0A2W4RYU2-F1
#
_entry.id   AF-A0A2W4RYU2-F1
#
_cell.length_a   1.000
_cell.length_b   1.000
_cell.length_c   1.000
_cell.angle_alpha   90.00
_cell.angle_beta   90.00
_cell.angle_gamma   90.00
#
_symmetry.space_group_name_H-M   'P 1'
#
loop_
_entity.id
_entity.type
_entity.pdbx_description
1 polymer ?
#
loop_
_entity_poly.entity_id
_entity_poly.type
_entity_poly.pdbx_seq_one_letter_code
_entity_poly.pdbx_strand_id
1 'polypeptide(L)'
;MSNVALVPSYAPFSREDIAALNKIVSKSSREQRAWLAGFLAGLDAAANAAAQPAPAAPPRAKVPLTILYASESGNAEGLALAAKSAAAKQGFDVRVHDMADVDLSVLTKAKNVLIYAATWGEGDPPQRAQAFYSALMDESAPRLDGVRYAVLGLGDSAYVNFCETAKRIDARLEELGAVRVAERADLDTDFARHAPDWTARTLAQFKPADTPQTGTIVHVDFGHGQHADAAEAPAFTAERPLEAEITTLINLNGTGSTRETWHVELATDVKGFSYQPGDAIGIVPENDPELVAHILDVTGLTGNAELAEYLRTEADITTLSRPLVEKYAKLTRRSDVAALAADIEAFLAFAADRQLIDLLAAYPEKLSPDQLKSLLRPLPPRLYSVASSPTAHPGETHLLIGAVRWQSHGTDRRGVASTFVADRRKPGDTLKIYVKPNRHFRLPEDDSRPIIMIGAGTGIAPFRSFVAERAALGATGKSWLFFGERNFTYDFLYQLEWREHLANGTLTRIDVAFSRDQPEKIYVQHRLWGRREEVRRWIADGAHIYVCGDEKKMGRDVDAMLARILAEPKGGDLETGKAELAALAKVGRYQRDVY
;
A
#
# COMPACT_ATOMS: atom_id res chain seq x y z
N MET A 1 -11.53 -69.19 -3.28
CA MET A 1 -11.98 -67.81 -2.94
C MET A 1 -10.88 -66.87 -3.39
N SER A 2 -11.23 -65.92 -4.27
CA SER A 2 -10.43 -64.90 -4.96
C SER A 2 -8.90 -64.89 -4.80
N ASN A 3 -8.20 -65.25 -5.87
CA ASN A 3 -6.75 -65.10 -6.03
C ASN A 3 -6.43 -63.60 -6.27
N VAL A 4 -6.38 -62.80 -5.20
CA VAL A 4 -5.95 -61.40 -5.29
C VAL A 4 -4.47 -61.39 -5.64
N ALA A 5 -4.10 -60.84 -6.81
CA ALA A 5 -2.71 -60.61 -7.15
C ALA A 5 -2.11 -59.65 -6.10
N LEU A 6 -1.19 -60.15 -5.27
CA LEU A 6 -0.56 -59.38 -4.19
C LEU A 6 0.34 -58.27 -4.74
N VAL A 7 0.99 -58.51 -5.88
CA VAL A 7 1.72 -57.50 -6.64
C VAL A 7 0.84 -57.03 -7.82
N PRO A 8 0.54 -55.71 -7.92
CA PRO A 8 -0.29 -55.18 -9.00
C PRO A 8 0.35 -55.38 -10.38
N SER A 9 -0.47 -55.57 -11.42
CA SER A 9 0.01 -55.77 -12.80
C SER A 9 0.70 -54.55 -13.42
N TYR A 10 0.59 -53.38 -12.77
CA TYR A 10 1.28 -52.13 -13.15
C TYR A 10 2.58 -51.90 -12.35
N ALA A 11 2.97 -52.84 -11.48
CA ALA A 11 4.27 -52.78 -10.83
C ALA A 11 5.40 -52.78 -11.88
N PRO A 12 6.54 -52.11 -11.62
CA PRO A 12 7.63 -51.93 -12.60
C PRO A 12 8.48 -53.21 -12.78
N PHE A 13 7.83 -54.34 -13.04
CA PHE A 13 8.42 -55.65 -13.27
C PHE A 13 7.81 -56.27 -14.53
N SER A 14 8.54 -57.18 -15.19
CA SER A 14 7.96 -57.89 -16.34
C SER A 14 6.78 -58.76 -15.90
N ARG A 15 5.88 -59.12 -16.83
CA ARG A 15 4.74 -59.98 -16.49
C ARG A 15 5.16 -61.35 -15.95
N GLU A 16 6.29 -61.86 -16.42
CA GLU A 16 6.86 -63.14 -15.96
C GLU A 16 7.40 -63.00 -14.52
N ASP A 17 8.09 -61.90 -14.21
CA ASP A 17 8.61 -61.61 -12.88
C ASP A 17 7.49 -61.36 -11.87
N ILE A 18 6.41 -60.65 -12.26
CA ILE A 18 5.23 -60.45 -11.41
C ILE A 18 4.58 -61.81 -11.07
N ALA A 19 4.54 -62.75 -12.02
CA ALA A 19 4.01 -64.08 -11.77
C ALA A 19 4.91 -64.89 -10.83
N ALA A 20 6.23 -64.78 -10.97
CA ALA A 20 7.20 -65.43 -10.08
C ALA A 20 7.15 -64.84 -8.65
N LEU A 21 7.11 -63.51 -8.53
CA LEU A 21 7.00 -62.80 -7.25
C LEU A 21 5.70 -63.15 -6.54
N ASN A 22 4.57 -63.17 -7.24
CA ASN A 22 3.30 -63.57 -6.65
C ASN A 22 3.31 -65.03 -6.15
N LYS A 23 4.03 -65.96 -6.81
CA LYS A 23 4.21 -67.34 -6.32
C LYS A 23 5.02 -67.42 -5.01
N ILE A 24 6.03 -66.57 -4.86
CA ILE A 24 6.89 -66.53 -3.66
C ILE A 24 6.15 -65.83 -2.51
N VAL A 25 5.57 -64.66 -2.77
CA VAL A 25 4.90 -63.83 -1.77
C VAL A 25 3.64 -64.53 -1.23
N SER A 26 2.85 -65.20 -2.08
CA SER A 26 1.64 -65.91 -1.64
C SER A 26 1.91 -67.09 -0.69
N LYS A 27 3.12 -67.67 -0.72
CA LYS A 27 3.51 -68.82 0.13
C LYS A 27 4.36 -68.42 1.34
N SER A 28 4.73 -67.16 1.44
CA SER A 28 5.60 -66.65 2.50
C SER A 28 4.84 -66.35 3.80
N SER A 29 5.50 -66.49 4.96
CA SER A 29 4.99 -66.00 6.24
C SER A 29 5.24 -64.49 6.41
N ARG A 30 4.63 -63.88 7.43
CA ARG A 30 4.85 -62.45 7.75
C ARG A 30 6.31 -62.16 8.11
N GLU A 31 6.95 -63.06 8.86
CA GLU A 31 8.35 -62.95 9.28
C GLU A 31 9.30 -63.07 8.07
N GLN A 32 9.02 -64.00 7.15
CA GLN A 32 9.81 -64.16 5.93
C GLN A 32 9.73 -62.92 5.02
N ARG A 33 8.56 -62.27 4.93
CA ARG A 33 8.42 -61.01 4.18
C ARG A 33 9.17 -59.86 4.84
N ALA A 34 9.11 -59.75 6.17
CA ALA A 34 9.85 -58.72 6.91
C ALA A 34 11.37 -58.89 6.74
N TRP A 35 11.86 -60.14 6.76
CA TRP A 35 13.26 -60.45 6.51
C TRP A 35 13.69 -60.10 5.08
N LEU A 36 12.88 -60.45 4.07
CA LEU A 36 13.17 -60.13 2.66
C LEU A 36 13.21 -58.62 2.42
N ALA A 37 12.34 -57.85 3.07
CA ALA A 37 12.35 -56.40 3.00
C ALA A 37 13.66 -55.81 3.56
N GLY A 38 14.14 -56.34 4.70
CA GLY A 38 15.43 -55.95 5.26
C GLY A 38 16.62 -56.35 4.38
N PHE A 39 16.57 -57.53 3.77
CA PHE A 39 17.61 -58.01 2.85
C PHE A 39 17.73 -57.15 1.60
N LEU A 40 16.60 -56.79 0.97
CA LEU A 40 16.57 -55.90 -0.20
C LEU A 40 17.04 -54.49 0.15
N ALA A 41 16.63 -53.94 1.30
CA ALA A 41 17.14 -52.67 1.80
C ALA A 41 18.66 -52.70 2.06
N GLY A 42 19.18 -53.84 2.53
CA GLY A 42 20.61 -54.07 2.71
C GLY A 42 21.39 -54.16 1.39
N LEU A 43 20.79 -54.74 0.34
CA LEU A 43 21.38 -54.77 -1.00
C LEU A 43 21.47 -53.37 -1.62
N ASP A 44 20.44 -52.53 -1.46
CA ASP A 44 20.46 -51.13 -1.91
C ASP A 44 21.48 -50.30 -1.12
N ALA A 45 21.61 -50.55 0.18
CA ALA A 45 22.64 -49.91 1.01
C ALA A 45 24.06 -50.35 0.60
N ALA A 46 24.26 -51.61 0.23
CA ALA A 46 25.54 -52.14 -0.22
C ALA A 46 25.90 -51.68 -1.65
N ALA A 47 24.91 -51.55 -2.55
CA ALA A 47 25.11 -51.00 -3.88
C ALA A 47 25.48 -49.51 -3.85
N ASN A 48 24.95 -48.75 -2.88
CA ASN A 48 25.32 -47.35 -2.64
C ASN A 48 26.65 -47.18 -1.88
N ALA A 49 27.21 -48.23 -1.27
CA ALA A 49 28.47 -48.17 -0.53
C ALA A 49 29.73 -48.19 -1.42
N ALA A 50 29.59 -48.45 -2.73
CA ALA A 50 30.68 -48.39 -3.70
C ALA A 50 30.93 -46.97 -4.27
N ALA A 51 30.06 -46.00 -3.96
CA ALA A 51 30.33 -44.59 -4.21
C ALA A 51 30.84 -43.96 -2.91
N GLN A 52 32.15 -43.77 -2.79
CA GLN A 52 32.68 -42.87 -1.76
C GLN A 52 31.95 -41.53 -1.89
N PRO A 53 31.25 -41.03 -0.86
CA PRO A 53 30.70 -39.69 -0.92
C PRO A 53 31.89 -38.74 -1.00
N ALA A 54 32.02 -38.05 -2.13
CA ALA A 54 32.80 -36.83 -2.17
C ALA A 54 32.33 -35.96 -1.00
N PRO A 55 33.23 -35.33 -0.23
CA PRO A 55 32.84 -34.50 0.90
C PRO A 55 31.75 -33.53 0.42
N ALA A 56 30.60 -33.54 1.10
CA ALA A 56 29.51 -32.64 0.80
C ALA A 56 30.10 -31.22 0.72
N ALA A 57 29.93 -30.58 -0.44
CA ALA A 57 30.40 -29.22 -0.62
C ALA A 57 29.83 -28.38 0.53
N PRO A 58 30.66 -27.56 1.22
CA PRO A 58 30.17 -26.74 2.31
C PRO A 58 28.97 -25.93 1.81
N PRO A 59 27.91 -25.75 2.62
CA PRO A 59 26.75 -24.97 2.22
C PRO A 59 27.24 -23.62 1.70
N ARG A 60 26.92 -23.31 0.43
CA ARG A 60 27.36 -22.06 -0.21
C ARG A 60 27.01 -20.91 0.71
N ALA A 61 28.01 -20.10 1.07
CA ALA A 61 27.80 -18.91 1.87
C ALA A 61 26.77 -18.03 1.17
N LYS A 62 25.65 -17.76 1.85
CA LYS A 62 24.60 -16.91 1.32
C LYS A 62 25.16 -15.50 1.10
N VAL A 63 24.76 -14.88 0.00
CA VAL A 63 25.18 -13.51 -0.32
C VAL A 63 24.37 -12.55 0.57
N PRO A 64 24.99 -11.73 1.44
CA PRO A 64 24.24 -10.82 2.29
C PRO A 64 23.58 -9.73 1.45
N LEU A 65 22.30 -9.46 1.69
CA LEU A 65 21.51 -8.42 1.04
C LEU A 65 20.68 -7.65 2.06
N THR A 66 20.91 -6.34 2.14
CA THR A 66 20.08 -5.41 2.91
C THR A 66 19.04 -4.81 1.98
N ILE A 67 17.77 -4.91 2.34
CA ILE A 67 16.66 -4.26 1.63
C ILE A 67 16.12 -3.15 2.52
N LEU A 68 16.06 -1.93 2.00
CA LEU A 68 15.45 -0.78 2.67
C LEU A 68 14.18 -0.37 1.93
N TYR A 69 13.18 0.11 2.66
CA TYR A 69 12.02 0.74 2.05
C TYR A 69 11.65 2.07 2.71
N ALA A 70 11.15 3.00 1.90
CA ALA A 70 10.47 4.21 2.33
C ALA A 70 9.02 4.14 1.83
N SER A 71 8.05 4.03 2.75
CA SER A 71 6.65 3.83 2.40
C SER A 71 5.72 4.58 3.36
N GLU A 72 4.73 5.29 2.80
CA GLU A 72 3.61 5.84 3.59
C GLU A 72 2.43 4.85 3.55
N SER A 73 1.93 4.53 2.36
CA SER A 73 0.78 3.66 2.14
C SER A 73 1.11 2.17 2.01
N GLY A 74 2.30 1.71 2.43
CA GLY A 74 2.71 0.29 2.33
C GLY A 74 2.98 -0.27 0.92
N ASN A 75 3.05 0.52 -0.15
CA ASN A 75 3.40 0.02 -1.49
C ASN A 75 4.88 -0.43 -1.59
N ALA A 76 5.81 0.41 -1.13
CA ALA A 76 7.23 0.07 -1.15
C ALA A 76 7.57 -1.05 -0.15
N GLU A 77 6.89 -1.10 1.00
CA GLU A 77 6.99 -2.23 1.96
C GLU A 77 6.62 -3.55 1.28
N GLY A 78 5.47 -3.59 0.58
CA GLY A 78 5.01 -4.79 -0.12
C GLY A 78 6.03 -5.30 -1.16
N LEU A 79 6.64 -4.39 -1.93
CA LEU A 79 7.70 -4.75 -2.88
C LEU A 79 8.96 -5.26 -2.18
N ALA A 80 9.36 -4.64 -1.07
CA ALA A 80 10.52 -5.09 -0.29
C ALA A 80 10.33 -6.50 0.29
N LEU A 81 9.12 -6.82 0.79
CA LEU A 81 8.78 -8.15 1.29
C LEU A 81 8.71 -9.20 0.17
N ALA A 82 8.18 -8.83 -0.99
CA ALA A 82 8.20 -9.70 -2.18
C ALA A 82 9.64 -9.96 -2.65
N ALA A 83 10.48 -8.92 -2.67
CA ALA A 83 11.89 -9.00 -3.01
C ALA A 83 12.68 -9.88 -2.03
N LYS A 84 12.39 -9.79 -0.72
CA LYS A 84 12.95 -10.71 0.29
C LYS A 84 12.67 -12.16 -0.06
N SER A 85 11.42 -12.48 -0.39
CA SER A 85 11.00 -13.83 -0.76
C SER A 85 11.67 -14.31 -2.04
N ALA A 86 11.79 -13.44 -3.05
CA ALA A 86 12.48 -13.76 -4.31
C ALA A 86 13.99 -13.95 -4.12
N ALA A 87 14.64 -13.07 -3.35
CA ALA A 87 16.08 -13.13 -3.07
C ALA A 87 16.45 -14.34 -2.21
N ALA A 88 15.63 -14.71 -1.22
CA ALA A 88 15.86 -15.90 -0.41
C ALA A 88 15.90 -17.18 -1.26
N LYS A 89 15.00 -17.31 -2.25
CA LYS A 89 15.00 -18.41 -3.23
C LYS A 89 16.25 -18.43 -4.12
N GLN A 90 16.95 -17.30 -4.24
CA GLN A 90 18.14 -17.14 -5.05
C GLN A 90 19.47 -17.27 -4.28
N GLY A 91 19.42 -17.63 -2.99
CA GLY A 91 20.61 -17.86 -2.16
C GLY A 91 21.14 -16.62 -1.43
N PHE A 92 20.33 -15.56 -1.30
CA PHE A 92 20.68 -14.40 -0.49
C PHE A 92 20.34 -14.60 0.99
N ASP A 93 21.13 -13.99 1.88
CA ASP A 93 20.79 -13.78 3.29
C ASP A 93 20.23 -12.36 3.43
N VAL A 94 18.91 -12.27 3.56
CA VAL A 94 18.18 -11.01 3.37
C VAL A 94 17.73 -10.42 4.70
N ARG A 95 18.07 -9.14 4.92
CA ARG A 95 17.51 -8.33 6.00
C ARG A 95 16.70 -7.19 5.41
N VAL A 96 15.45 -7.04 5.84
CA VAL A 96 14.56 -5.97 5.40
C VAL A 96 14.40 -4.97 6.54
N HIS A 97 14.52 -3.69 6.23
CA HIS A 97 14.41 -2.60 7.19
C HIS A 97 13.50 -1.50 6.65
N ASP A 98 12.58 -1.03 7.49
CA ASP A 98 11.95 0.27 7.32
C ASP A 98 13.00 1.36 7.55
N MET A 99 13.08 2.36 6.67
CA MET A 99 13.95 3.51 6.90
C MET A 99 13.62 4.27 8.19
N ALA A 100 12.39 4.17 8.69
CA ALA A 100 11.99 4.78 9.95
C ALA A 100 12.66 4.16 11.18
N ASP A 101 13.05 2.89 11.10
CA ASP A 101 13.47 2.08 12.26
C ASP A 101 14.99 1.89 12.35
N VAL A 102 15.74 2.47 11.41
CA VAL A 102 17.20 2.31 11.32
C VAL A 102 17.91 3.64 11.11
N ASP A 103 19.21 3.67 11.40
CA ASP A 103 20.11 4.76 11.07
C ASP A 103 21.06 4.36 9.93
N LEU A 104 21.90 5.29 9.48
CA LEU A 104 22.85 5.07 8.37
C LEU A 104 23.90 3.98 8.66
N SER A 105 24.04 3.51 9.90
CA SER A 105 24.97 2.41 10.21
C SER A 105 24.57 1.09 9.54
N VAL A 106 23.30 0.95 9.13
CA VAL A 106 22.86 -0.20 8.32
C VAL A 106 23.51 -0.22 6.95
N LEU A 107 23.75 0.96 6.35
CA LEU A 107 24.37 1.10 5.04
C LEU A 107 25.87 0.84 5.11
N THR A 108 26.56 1.39 6.11
CA THR A 108 28.03 1.24 6.26
C THR A 108 28.44 -0.19 6.59
N LYS A 109 27.54 -0.99 7.18
CA LYS A 109 27.77 -2.42 7.47
C LYS A 109 27.32 -3.33 6.32
N ALA A 110 26.62 -2.81 5.32
CA ALA A 110 26.09 -3.60 4.21
C ALA A 110 27.13 -3.80 3.10
N LYS A 111 27.02 -4.93 2.39
CA LYS A 111 27.75 -5.15 1.12
C LYS A 111 26.88 -4.91 -0.10
N ASN A 112 25.61 -5.29 -0.01
CA ASN A 112 24.62 -5.14 -1.07
C ASN A 112 23.38 -4.49 -0.49
N VAL A 113 22.90 -3.44 -1.14
CA VAL A 113 21.74 -2.66 -0.70
C VAL A 113 20.74 -2.55 -1.84
N LEU A 114 19.49 -2.94 -1.59
CA LEU A 114 18.38 -2.76 -2.51
C LEU A 114 17.36 -1.83 -1.86
N ILE A 115 16.99 -0.74 -2.53
CA ILE A 115 16.10 0.28 -1.96
C ILE A 115 14.81 0.37 -2.77
N TYR A 116 13.68 0.37 -2.07
CA TYR A 116 12.36 0.70 -2.61
C TYR A 116 11.89 2.02 -1.99
N ALA A 117 11.85 3.11 -2.75
CA ALA A 117 11.52 4.42 -2.22
C ALA A 117 10.30 5.01 -2.92
N ALA A 118 9.22 5.20 -2.16
CA ALA A 118 8.11 6.03 -2.61
C ALA A 118 8.48 7.52 -2.53
N THR A 119 7.86 8.33 -3.38
CA THR A 119 7.85 9.79 -3.28
C THR A 119 6.46 10.25 -2.85
N TRP A 120 6.39 11.26 -1.99
CA TRP A 120 5.16 11.80 -1.42
C TRP A 120 5.09 13.33 -1.62
N GLY A 121 3.88 13.87 -1.70
CA GLY A 121 3.66 15.32 -1.81
C GLY A 121 4.36 15.97 -3.00
N GLU A 122 5.18 16.98 -2.73
CA GLU A 122 5.90 17.78 -3.74
C GLU A 122 7.34 17.27 -3.97
N GLY A 123 7.55 15.95 -3.94
CA GLY A 123 8.87 15.35 -4.14
C GLY A 123 9.59 14.90 -2.85
N ASP A 124 8.91 14.98 -1.73
CA ASP A 124 9.44 14.65 -0.40
C ASP A 124 9.40 13.13 -0.15
N PRO A 125 10.30 12.59 0.71
CA PRO A 125 10.15 11.21 1.15
C PRO A 125 8.86 11.03 1.97
N PRO A 126 8.34 9.79 2.08
CA PRO A 126 7.37 9.42 3.09
C PRO A 126 7.82 9.94 4.46
N GLN A 127 6.88 10.47 5.25
CA GLN A 127 7.22 11.19 6.48
C GLN A 127 8.02 10.31 7.44
N ARG A 128 7.65 9.03 7.52
CA ARG A 128 8.34 8.06 8.37
C ARG A 128 9.81 7.85 7.97
N ALA A 129 10.12 8.00 6.68
CA ALA A 129 11.49 7.93 6.15
C ALA A 129 12.24 9.27 6.18
N GLN A 130 11.59 10.38 6.54
CA GLN A 130 12.16 11.73 6.49
C GLN A 130 13.47 11.84 7.29
N ALA A 131 13.52 11.26 8.50
CA ALA A 131 14.71 11.36 9.34
C ALA A 131 15.92 10.65 8.73
N PHE A 132 15.74 9.43 8.21
CA PHE A 132 16.79 8.69 7.51
C PHE A 132 17.22 9.40 6.23
N TYR A 133 16.24 9.86 5.44
CA TYR A 133 16.49 10.61 4.22
C TYR A 133 17.30 11.88 4.49
N SER A 134 16.89 12.69 5.48
CA SER A 134 17.62 13.90 5.86
C SER A 134 19.05 13.59 6.32
N ALA A 135 19.24 12.53 7.12
CA ALA A 135 20.58 12.10 7.53
C ALA A 135 21.45 11.67 6.32
N LEU A 136 20.87 10.98 5.34
CA LEU A 136 21.59 10.55 4.13
C LEU A 136 21.99 11.74 3.24
N MET A 137 21.13 12.76 3.16
CA MET A 137 21.38 13.97 2.38
C MET A 137 22.33 14.95 3.05
N ASP A 138 22.51 14.85 4.37
CA ASP A 138 23.41 15.71 5.14
C ASP A 138 24.89 15.56 4.70
N GLU A 139 25.65 16.64 4.78
CA GLU A 139 27.08 16.65 4.41
C GLU A 139 27.93 15.73 5.30
N SER A 140 27.49 15.46 6.53
CA SER A 140 28.16 14.56 7.47
C SER A 140 27.86 13.07 7.23
N ALA A 141 27.06 12.73 6.21
CA ALA A 141 26.75 11.34 5.88
C ALA A 141 28.04 10.53 5.62
N PRO A 142 28.16 9.31 6.16
CA PRO A 142 29.37 8.51 6.04
C PRO A 142 29.62 8.06 4.60
N ARG A 143 30.89 7.88 4.24
CA ARG A 143 31.28 7.22 2.99
C ARG A 143 30.76 5.79 2.94
N LEU A 144 30.37 5.36 1.75
CA LEU A 144 29.80 4.04 1.45
C LEU A 144 30.69 3.27 0.47
N ASP A 145 32.00 3.48 0.54
CA ASP A 145 32.98 2.84 -0.34
C ASP A 145 32.89 1.30 -0.21
N GLY A 146 32.72 0.62 -1.34
CA GLY A 146 32.56 -0.85 -1.39
C GLY A 146 31.14 -1.36 -1.18
N VAL A 147 30.16 -0.49 -0.91
CA VAL A 147 28.73 -0.83 -0.92
C VAL A 147 28.24 -0.90 -2.36
N ARG A 148 27.58 -1.99 -2.73
CA ARG A 148 26.89 -2.13 -4.02
C ARG A 148 25.41 -1.85 -3.85
N TYR A 149 24.79 -1.07 -4.73
CA TYR A 149 23.40 -0.69 -4.56
C TYR A 149 22.56 -0.65 -5.83
N ALA A 150 21.24 -0.74 -5.65
CA ALA A 150 20.23 -0.46 -6.67
C ALA A 150 18.98 0.15 -6.02
N VAL A 151 18.30 1.03 -6.74
CA VAL A 151 17.11 1.75 -6.25
C VAL A 151 15.94 1.56 -7.22
N LEU A 152 14.75 1.32 -6.69
CA LEU A 152 13.48 1.41 -7.41
C LEU A 152 12.62 2.49 -6.75
N GLY A 153 12.22 3.47 -7.57
CA GLY A 153 11.31 4.53 -7.20
C GLY A 153 9.86 4.17 -7.47
N LEU A 154 8.97 4.59 -6.56
CA LEU A 154 7.53 4.59 -6.77
C LEU A 154 7.05 6.04 -6.73
N GLY A 155 6.34 6.46 -7.76
CA GLY A 155 5.78 7.80 -7.84
C GLY A 155 4.52 7.84 -8.69
N ASP A 156 4.04 9.04 -8.94
CA ASP A 156 2.93 9.29 -9.84
C ASP A 156 3.38 10.33 -10.88
N SER A 157 3.34 9.98 -12.16
CA SER A 157 3.83 10.86 -13.24
C SER A 157 2.94 12.09 -13.46
N ALA A 158 1.78 12.17 -12.79
CA ALA A 158 0.95 13.36 -12.71
C ALA A 158 1.63 14.50 -11.95
N TYR A 159 2.58 14.17 -11.07
CA TYR A 159 3.33 15.13 -10.29
C TYR A 159 4.62 15.53 -11.01
N VAL A 160 5.01 16.79 -10.85
CA VAL A 160 6.26 17.33 -11.43
C VAL A 160 7.48 16.56 -10.94
N ASN A 161 7.50 16.27 -9.64
CA ASN A 161 8.63 15.61 -8.96
C ASN A 161 8.48 14.09 -8.94
N PHE A 162 8.18 13.50 -10.11
CA PHE A 162 7.99 12.06 -10.28
C PHE A 162 9.23 11.26 -9.81
N CYS A 163 9.04 10.35 -8.83
CA CYS A 163 10.09 9.52 -8.22
C CYS A 163 11.28 10.31 -7.62
N GLU A 164 11.10 11.59 -7.27
CA GLU A 164 12.20 12.47 -6.83
C GLU A 164 13.00 11.94 -5.62
N THR A 165 12.33 11.40 -4.61
CA THR A 165 12.99 10.79 -3.44
C THR A 165 13.97 9.69 -3.86
N ALA A 166 13.53 8.78 -4.73
CA ALA A 166 14.37 7.68 -5.22
C ALA A 166 15.53 8.18 -6.08
N LYS A 167 15.30 9.20 -6.92
CA LYS A 167 16.33 9.85 -7.73
C LYS A 167 17.42 10.46 -6.86
N ARG A 168 17.04 11.18 -5.81
CA ARG A 168 17.99 11.80 -4.88
C ARG A 168 18.75 10.76 -4.07
N ILE A 169 18.08 9.71 -3.58
CA ILE A 169 18.75 8.60 -2.88
C ILE A 169 19.79 7.94 -3.80
N ASP A 170 19.42 7.59 -5.04
CA ASP A 170 20.33 6.96 -6.01
C ASP A 170 21.56 7.84 -6.27
N ALA A 171 21.36 9.12 -6.61
CA ALA A 171 22.46 10.05 -6.82
C ALA A 171 23.35 10.20 -5.58
N ARG A 172 22.74 10.34 -4.39
CA ARG A 172 23.46 10.53 -3.13
C ARG A 172 24.31 9.32 -2.75
N LEU A 173 23.83 8.10 -3.01
CA LEU A 173 24.60 6.88 -2.75
C LEU A 173 25.86 6.81 -3.62
N GLU A 174 25.76 7.21 -4.90
CA GLU A 174 26.90 7.31 -5.80
C GLU A 174 27.91 8.38 -5.35
N GLU A 175 27.43 9.57 -4.97
CA GLU A 175 28.27 10.64 -4.41
C GLU A 175 29.05 10.17 -3.16
N LEU A 176 28.41 9.36 -2.31
CA LEU A 176 29.02 8.80 -1.10
C LEU A 176 29.96 7.61 -1.37
N GLY A 177 30.17 7.19 -2.63
CA GLY A 177 31.13 6.16 -3.02
C GLY A 177 30.57 4.75 -3.21
N ALA A 178 29.25 4.58 -3.09
CA ALA A 178 28.63 3.30 -3.39
C ALA A 178 28.60 3.05 -4.91
N VAL A 179 28.63 1.78 -5.31
CA VAL A 179 28.65 1.35 -6.71
C VAL A 179 27.27 0.89 -7.14
N ARG A 180 26.69 1.58 -8.14
CA ARG A 180 25.41 1.19 -8.75
C ARG A 180 25.57 -0.12 -9.51
N VAL A 181 24.80 -1.15 -9.15
CA VAL A 181 24.83 -2.45 -9.87
C VAL A 181 23.80 -2.54 -10.97
N ALA A 182 22.65 -1.90 -10.80
CA ALA A 182 21.54 -1.87 -11.73
C ALA A 182 21.06 -0.43 -11.92
N GLU A 183 20.64 -0.07 -13.13
CA GLU A 183 20.00 1.22 -13.35
C GLU A 183 18.72 1.35 -12.52
N ARG A 184 18.52 2.54 -11.95
CA ARG A 184 17.32 2.89 -11.21
C ARG A 184 16.10 2.77 -12.12
N ALA A 185 15.03 2.18 -11.60
CA ALA A 185 13.72 2.22 -12.23
C ALA A 185 12.82 3.22 -11.51
N ASP A 186 12.14 4.07 -12.27
CA ASP A 186 11.13 5.02 -11.77
C ASP A 186 9.74 4.52 -12.21
N LEU A 187 8.97 3.93 -11.30
CA LEU A 187 7.68 3.29 -11.62
C LEU A 187 6.49 4.18 -11.23
N ASP A 188 5.48 4.21 -12.10
CA ASP A 188 4.21 4.93 -11.90
C ASP A 188 3.21 4.07 -11.09
N THR A 189 1.95 4.50 -11.02
CA THR A 189 0.86 3.85 -10.29
C THR A 189 0.59 2.38 -10.69
N ASP A 190 1.09 1.93 -11.84
CA ASP A 190 1.05 0.53 -12.31
C ASP A 190 2.29 -0.29 -11.92
N PHE A 191 3.08 0.19 -10.94
CA PHE A 191 4.34 -0.41 -10.48
C PHE A 191 4.28 -1.93 -10.25
N ALA A 192 3.13 -2.46 -9.82
CA ALA A 192 2.94 -3.88 -9.55
C ALA A 192 3.19 -4.78 -10.77
N ARG A 193 3.00 -4.24 -12.00
CA ARG A 193 3.24 -4.96 -13.26
C ARG A 193 4.74 -5.05 -13.59
N HIS A 194 5.52 -4.02 -13.29
CA HIS A 194 6.91 -3.89 -13.76
C HIS A 194 7.96 -4.20 -12.68
N ALA A 195 7.63 -3.98 -11.41
CA ALA A 195 8.55 -4.17 -10.29
C ALA A 195 9.09 -5.60 -10.15
N PRO A 196 8.31 -6.68 -10.39
CA PRO A 196 8.81 -8.05 -10.28
C PRO A 196 9.96 -8.35 -11.27
N ASP A 197 9.81 -7.94 -12.53
CA ASP A 197 10.80 -8.19 -13.58
C ASP A 197 12.07 -7.36 -13.39
N TRP A 198 11.93 -6.10 -12.96
CA TRP A 198 13.10 -5.30 -12.58
C TRP A 198 13.82 -5.93 -11.38
N THR A 199 13.09 -6.31 -10.33
CA THR A 199 13.66 -6.91 -9.12
C THR A 199 14.41 -8.20 -9.44
N ALA A 200 13.82 -9.08 -10.27
CA ALA A 200 14.46 -10.33 -10.66
C ALA A 200 15.79 -10.11 -11.40
N ARG A 201 15.82 -9.14 -12.34
CA ARG A 201 17.04 -8.78 -13.08
C ARG A 201 18.10 -8.16 -12.17
N THR A 202 17.71 -7.26 -11.28
CA THR A 202 18.61 -6.61 -10.32
C THR A 202 19.23 -7.63 -9.34
N LEU A 203 18.45 -8.58 -8.83
CA LEU A 203 18.96 -9.64 -7.95
C LEU A 203 20.00 -10.52 -8.64
N ALA A 204 19.89 -10.75 -9.96
CA ALA A 204 20.89 -11.49 -10.71
C ALA A 204 22.25 -10.75 -10.76
N GLN A 205 22.24 -9.42 -10.79
CA GLN A 205 23.45 -8.58 -10.84
C GLN A 205 24.17 -8.47 -9.48
N PHE A 206 23.45 -8.67 -8.37
CA PHE A 206 24.09 -8.74 -7.05
C PHE A 206 24.91 -10.03 -6.82
N LYS A 207 24.67 -11.09 -7.62
CA LYS A 207 25.45 -12.33 -7.52
C LYS A 207 26.87 -12.11 -8.07
N PRO A 208 27.91 -12.71 -7.45
CA PRO A 208 29.25 -12.71 -8.04
C PRO A 208 29.26 -13.44 -9.38
N ALA A 209 30.05 -12.95 -10.34
CA ALA A 209 30.17 -13.51 -11.70
C ALA A 209 30.58 -15.00 -11.73
N ASP A 210 31.24 -15.50 -10.69
CA ASP A 210 31.79 -16.87 -10.61
C ASP A 210 30.83 -17.91 -10.01
N THR A 211 29.51 -17.70 -10.10
CA THR A 211 28.55 -18.71 -9.60
C THR A 211 28.04 -19.58 -10.76
N PRO A 212 28.64 -20.76 -11.05
CA PRO A 212 28.13 -21.62 -12.10
C PRO A 212 26.72 -22.10 -11.74
N GLN A 213 25.79 -21.90 -12.68
CA GLN A 213 24.45 -22.47 -12.68
C GLN A 213 24.58 -23.98 -12.86
N THR A 214 24.46 -24.73 -11.77
CA THR A 214 24.22 -26.17 -11.83
C THR A 214 22.86 -26.40 -11.18
N GLY A 215 21.98 -27.07 -11.93
CA GLY A 215 20.61 -27.34 -11.51
C GLY A 215 20.59 -28.08 -10.18
N THR A 216 20.03 -27.45 -9.16
CA THR A 216 19.90 -28.06 -7.84
C THR A 216 18.76 -29.06 -7.89
N ILE A 217 19.08 -30.35 -7.72
CA ILE A 217 18.10 -31.36 -7.30
C ILE A 217 17.65 -30.95 -5.89
N VAL A 218 16.36 -30.60 -5.76
CA VAL A 218 15.75 -30.24 -4.48
C VAL A 218 15.56 -31.52 -3.68
N HIS A 219 16.38 -31.72 -2.65
CA HIS A 219 16.05 -32.64 -1.57
C HIS A 219 14.96 -31.99 -0.70
N VAL A 220 13.78 -32.60 -0.68
CA VAL A 220 12.68 -32.19 0.20
C VAL A 220 12.90 -32.89 1.55
N ASP A 221 13.31 -32.12 2.55
CA ASP A 221 13.50 -32.60 3.91
C ASP A 221 12.19 -32.38 4.69
N PHE A 222 11.47 -33.45 5.03
CA PHE A 222 10.25 -33.39 5.84
C PHE A 222 10.60 -33.29 7.33
N GLY A 223 11.31 -32.22 7.70
CA GLY A 223 11.57 -31.86 9.09
C GLY A 223 10.50 -30.92 9.60
N HIS A 224 9.70 -31.36 10.59
CA HIS A 224 8.76 -30.52 11.32
C HIS A 224 9.49 -29.48 12.18
N GLY A 225 9.92 -28.39 11.56
CA GLY A 225 10.32 -27.15 12.22
C GLY A 225 9.22 -26.13 12.00
N GLN A 226 8.62 -25.64 13.09
CA GLN A 226 7.66 -24.53 13.06
C GLN A 226 8.30 -23.33 12.36
N HIS A 227 7.86 -23.07 11.13
CA HIS A 227 8.23 -21.88 10.37
C HIS A 227 7.56 -20.67 11.00
N ALA A 228 8.38 -19.73 11.48
CA ALA A 228 7.95 -18.37 11.75
C ALA A 228 7.36 -17.76 10.47
N ASP A 229 6.14 -17.24 10.59
CA ASP A 229 5.27 -16.59 9.60
C ASP A 229 5.93 -16.22 8.26
N ALA A 230 5.77 -17.10 7.27
CA ALA A 230 5.71 -16.68 5.89
C ALA A 230 4.34 -16.03 5.69
N ALA A 231 4.28 -14.70 5.71
CA ALA A 231 3.05 -13.98 5.35
C ALA A 231 2.60 -14.45 3.95
N GLU A 232 1.48 -15.16 3.89
CA GLU A 232 0.84 -15.54 2.63
C GLU A 232 0.54 -14.28 1.82
N ALA A 233 0.72 -14.36 0.50
CA ALA A 233 0.39 -13.24 -0.39
C ALA A 233 -1.11 -12.90 -0.25
N PRO A 234 -1.49 -11.60 -0.28
CA PRO A 234 -2.88 -11.21 -0.13
C PRO A 234 -3.75 -11.88 -1.20
N ALA A 235 -4.86 -12.47 -0.79
CA ALA A 235 -5.78 -13.18 -1.68
C ALA A 235 -6.41 -12.22 -2.72
N PHE A 236 -6.73 -11.00 -2.29
CA PHE A 236 -7.33 -9.96 -3.11
C PHE A 236 -6.36 -8.79 -3.28
N THR A 237 -6.14 -8.39 -4.54
CA THR A 237 -5.25 -7.27 -4.92
C THR A 237 -5.97 -6.37 -5.92
N ALA A 238 -5.37 -5.25 -6.32
CA ALA A 238 -5.95 -4.39 -7.35
C ALA A 238 -6.17 -5.12 -8.69
N GLU A 239 -5.29 -6.08 -9.03
CA GLU A 239 -5.37 -6.90 -10.25
C GLU A 239 -6.35 -8.06 -10.10
N ARG A 240 -6.68 -8.45 -8.87
CA ARG A 240 -7.63 -9.52 -8.55
C ARG A 240 -8.55 -9.06 -7.41
N PRO A 241 -9.41 -8.05 -7.67
CA PRO A 241 -10.27 -7.49 -6.64
C PRO A 241 -11.39 -8.46 -6.29
N LEU A 242 -11.91 -8.34 -5.06
CA LEU A 242 -13.19 -8.92 -4.67
C LEU A 242 -14.32 -8.10 -5.27
N GLU A 243 -15.32 -8.74 -5.86
CA GLU A 243 -16.60 -8.09 -6.17
C GLU A 243 -17.50 -8.19 -4.93
N ALA A 244 -17.69 -7.06 -4.25
CA ALA A 244 -18.49 -6.96 -3.03
C ALA A 244 -19.80 -6.22 -3.32
N GLU A 245 -20.92 -6.75 -2.82
CA GLU A 245 -22.23 -6.12 -2.90
C GLU A 245 -22.30 -4.90 -1.98
N ILE A 246 -22.89 -3.80 -2.45
CA ILE A 246 -23.24 -2.64 -1.64
C ILE A 246 -24.54 -2.95 -0.91
N THR A 247 -24.47 -3.13 0.41
CA THR A 247 -25.64 -3.37 1.25
C THR A 247 -26.32 -2.06 1.64
N THR A 248 -25.52 -1.02 1.91
CA THR A 248 -26.01 0.30 2.32
C THR A 248 -25.25 1.41 1.60
N LEU A 249 -25.97 2.44 1.16
CA LEU A 249 -25.42 3.65 0.56
C LEU A 249 -26.25 4.86 1.01
N ILE A 250 -25.73 5.65 1.94
CA ILE A 250 -26.48 6.74 2.59
C ILE A 250 -25.65 8.02 2.61
N ASN A 251 -26.21 9.12 2.10
CA ASN A 251 -25.61 10.44 2.29
C ASN A 251 -25.85 10.90 3.74
N LEU A 252 -24.77 11.13 4.48
CA LEU A 252 -24.81 11.54 5.88
C LEU A 252 -25.04 13.04 6.06
N ASN A 253 -24.89 13.84 5.01
CA ASN A 253 -25.11 15.27 5.07
C ASN A 253 -26.61 15.61 5.05
N GLY A 254 -27.00 16.59 5.86
CA GLY A 254 -28.37 17.11 5.90
C GLY A 254 -28.70 18.00 4.70
N THR A 255 -30.00 18.18 4.44
CA THR A 255 -30.51 19.08 3.39
C THR A 255 -29.96 20.49 3.55
N GLY A 256 -29.31 21.02 2.51
CA GLY A 256 -28.69 22.35 2.51
C GLY A 256 -27.17 22.34 2.72
N SER A 257 -26.56 21.17 2.93
CA SER A 257 -25.10 21.05 2.95
C SER A 257 -24.48 21.45 1.60
N THR A 258 -23.25 21.97 1.68
CA THR A 258 -22.35 22.19 0.53
C THR A 258 -21.33 21.05 0.37
N ARG A 259 -21.57 19.96 1.08
CA ARG A 259 -20.82 18.71 1.08
C ARG A 259 -21.77 17.57 0.81
N GLU A 260 -21.17 16.47 0.37
CA GLU A 260 -21.87 15.24 0.08
C GLU A 260 -20.93 14.11 0.48
N THR A 261 -21.30 13.39 1.53
CA THR A 261 -20.45 12.41 2.20
C THR A 261 -21.26 11.15 2.44
N TRP A 262 -20.87 10.09 1.75
CA TRP A 262 -21.60 8.85 1.69
C TRP A 262 -21.03 7.83 2.65
N HIS A 263 -21.88 7.29 3.52
CA HIS A 263 -21.63 6.03 4.18
C HIS A 263 -21.92 4.89 3.20
N VAL A 264 -20.97 3.97 3.08
CA VAL A 264 -21.06 2.79 2.23
C VAL A 264 -20.82 1.57 3.08
N GLU A 265 -21.68 0.56 2.97
CA GLU A 265 -21.47 -0.76 3.57
C GLU A 265 -21.36 -1.81 2.47
N LEU A 266 -20.39 -2.71 2.60
CA LEU A 266 -20.05 -3.71 1.61
C LEU A 266 -20.09 -5.10 2.26
N ALA A 267 -20.75 -6.05 1.62
CA ALA A 267 -20.75 -7.45 2.05
C ALA A 267 -19.39 -8.08 1.74
N THR A 268 -18.67 -8.51 2.78
CA THR A 268 -17.29 -9.01 2.67
C THR A 268 -17.05 -10.31 3.47
N ASP A 269 -18.11 -11.07 3.77
CA ASP A 269 -18.03 -12.43 4.33
C ASP A 269 -17.49 -13.44 3.29
N VAL A 270 -16.24 -13.23 2.88
CA VAL A 270 -15.55 -13.99 1.85
C VAL A 270 -14.20 -14.44 2.40
N LYS A 271 -13.94 -15.74 2.31
CA LYS A 271 -12.68 -16.32 2.78
C LYS A 271 -11.48 -15.63 2.13
N GLY A 272 -10.54 -15.16 2.95
CA GLY A 272 -9.33 -14.48 2.51
C GLY A 272 -9.46 -12.95 2.38
N PHE A 273 -10.68 -12.40 2.53
CA PHE A 273 -10.88 -10.96 2.66
C PHE A 273 -10.91 -10.61 4.14
N SER A 274 -9.80 -10.11 4.67
CA SER A 274 -9.67 -9.72 6.07
C SER A 274 -8.94 -8.38 6.14
N TYR A 275 -9.42 -7.51 7.00
CA TYR A 275 -8.81 -6.21 7.29
C TYR A 275 -8.79 -5.98 8.80
N GLN A 276 -8.08 -4.96 9.25
CA GLN A 276 -8.05 -4.50 10.62
C GLN A 276 -8.45 -3.02 10.70
N PRO A 277 -8.93 -2.54 11.86
CA PRO A 277 -9.11 -1.12 12.10
C PRO A 277 -7.86 -0.31 11.72
N GLY A 278 -8.05 0.71 10.89
CA GLY A 278 -6.98 1.56 10.37
C GLY A 278 -6.42 1.14 9.01
N ASP A 279 -6.83 -0.01 8.47
CA ASP A 279 -6.58 -0.35 7.06
C ASP A 279 -7.34 0.55 6.09
N ALA A 280 -6.91 0.53 4.82
CA ALA A 280 -7.64 1.14 3.73
C ALA A 280 -8.23 0.07 2.81
N ILE A 281 -9.36 0.39 2.19
CA ILE A 281 -9.97 -0.40 1.13
C ILE A 281 -9.77 0.33 -0.19
N GLY A 282 -9.16 -0.33 -1.15
CA GLY A 282 -9.04 0.16 -2.52
C GLY A 282 -10.27 -0.18 -3.32
N ILE A 283 -10.89 0.83 -3.94
CA ILE A 283 -11.95 0.66 -4.94
C ILE A 283 -11.32 0.77 -6.32
N VAL A 284 -11.61 -0.17 -7.22
CA VAL A 284 -11.31 -0.06 -8.65
C VAL A 284 -12.51 0.62 -9.33
N PRO A 285 -12.40 1.91 -9.71
CA PRO A 285 -13.53 2.66 -10.22
C PRO A 285 -13.69 2.47 -11.73
N GLU A 286 -14.77 3.05 -12.26
CA GLU A 286 -14.98 3.21 -13.70
C GLU A 286 -15.09 4.71 -14.02
N ASN A 287 -14.68 5.13 -15.20
CA ASN A 287 -14.89 6.51 -15.67
C ASN A 287 -16.36 6.79 -15.98
N ASP A 288 -16.71 8.06 -16.00
CA ASP A 288 -18.03 8.55 -16.39
C ASP A 288 -18.27 8.28 -17.89
N PRO A 289 -19.33 7.55 -18.28
CA PRO A 289 -19.66 7.30 -19.68
C PRO A 289 -19.87 8.60 -20.48
N GLU A 290 -20.35 9.68 -19.85
CA GLU A 290 -20.52 10.98 -20.52
C GLU A 290 -19.16 11.57 -20.89
N LEU A 291 -18.17 11.49 -19.99
CA LEU A 291 -16.81 11.95 -20.27
C LEU A 291 -16.13 11.08 -21.33
N VAL A 292 -16.35 9.76 -21.30
CA VAL A 292 -15.85 8.84 -22.34
C VAL A 292 -16.40 9.24 -23.70
N ALA A 293 -17.71 9.46 -23.81
CA ALA A 293 -18.35 9.89 -25.05
C ALA A 293 -17.78 11.23 -25.55
N HIS A 294 -17.56 12.18 -24.65
CA HIS A 294 -16.99 13.48 -25.00
C HIS A 294 -15.55 13.36 -25.52
N ILE A 295 -14.70 12.52 -24.91
CA ILE A 295 -13.34 12.27 -25.40
C ILE A 295 -13.35 11.63 -26.79
N LEU A 296 -14.24 10.66 -27.02
CA LEU A 296 -14.38 10.03 -28.34
C LEU A 296 -14.83 11.04 -29.39
N ASP A 297 -15.72 11.97 -29.03
CA ASP A 297 -16.18 13.01 -29.94
C ASP A 297 -15.06 13.97 -30.35
N VAL A 298 -14.35 14.57 -29.37
CA VAL A 298 -13.29 15.56 -29.67
C VAL A 298 -12.09 14.96 -30.39
N THR A 299 -11.86 13.64 -30.25
CA THR A 299 -10.77 12.93 -30.95
C THR A 299 -11.18 12.35 -32.30
N GLY A 300 -12.47 12.44 -32.67
CA GLY A 300 -13.01 11.92 -33.93
C GLY A 300 -13.17 10.39 -33.95
N LEU A 301 -13.37 9.77 -32.79
CA LEU A 301 -13.44 8.32 -32.56
C LEU A 301 -14.82 7.82 -32.12
N THR A 302 -15.87 8.64 -32.29
CA THR A 302 -17.26 8.28 -32.00
C THR A 302 -17.67 6.98 -32.70
N GLY A 303 -18.40 6.12 -31.99
CA GLY A 303 -18.89 4.83 -32.50
C GLY A 303 -17.94 3.65 -32.29
N ASN A 304 -16.75 3.85 -31.71
CA ASN A 304 -15.84 2.75 -31.36
C ASN A 304 -16.18 2.18 -29.97
N ALA A 305 -17.00 1.13 -29.93
CA ALA A 305 -17.46 0.51 -28.68
C ALA A 305 -16.34 -0.14 -27.85
N GLU A 306 -15.35 -0.76 -28.51
CA GLU A 306 -14.21 -1.39 -27.81
C GLU A 306 -13.34 -0.34 -27.13
N LEU A 307 -13.06 0.76 -27.83
CA LEU A 307 -12.32 1.88 -27.25
C LEU A 307 -13.11 2.55 -26.13
N ALA A 308 -14.42 2.73 -26.27
CA ALA A 308 -15.27 3.27 -25.21
C ALA A 308 -15.17 2.43 -23.93
N GLU A 309 -15.22 1.10 -24.04
CA GLU A 309 -15.11 0.20 -22.90
C GLU A 309 -13.72 0.27 -22.23
N TYR A 310 -12.65 0.31 -23.03
CA TYR A 310 -11.29 0.52 -22.53
C TYR A 310 -11.15 1.85 -21.78
N LEU A 311 -11.63 2.95 -22.36
CA LEU A 311 -11.62 4.27 -21.72
C LEU A 311 -12.47 4.30 -20.46
N ARG A 312 -13.55 3.51 -20.40
CA ARG A 312 -14.42 3.42 -19.23
C ARG A 312 -13.77 2.67 -18.07
N THR A 313 -13.03 1.60 -18.33
CA THR A 313 -12.64 0.63 -17.30
C THR A 313 -11.15 0.54 -17.03
N GLU A 314 -10.30 0.90 -18.00
CA GLU A 314 -8.86 0.63 -17.93
C GLU A 314 -7.98 1.87 -17.97
N ALA A 315 -8.43 2.99 -18.53
CA ALA A 315 -7.59 4.15 -18.78
C ALA A 315 -7.90 5.35 -17.86
N ASP A 316 -6.88 6.05 -17.39
CA ASP A 316 -7.04 7.34 -16.74
C ASP A 316 -7.27 8.43 -17.80
N ILE A 317 -8.52 8.88 -17.91
CA ILE A 317 -8.95 9.88 -18.89
C ILE A 317 -9.12 11.28 -18.29
N THR A 318 -8.73 11.46 -17.03
CA THR A 318 -8.94 12.72 -16.30
C THR A 318 -7.65 13.46 -16.02
N THR A 319 -6.58 12.73 -15.71
CA THR A 319 -5.29 13.32 -15.33
C THR A 319 -4.63 14.05 -16.49
N LEU A 320 -4.23 15.30 -16.25
CA LEU A 320 -3.41 16.09 -17.17
C LEU A 320 -1.99 16.18 -16.61
N SER A 321 -1.08 15.37 -17.15
CA SER A 321 0.31 15.31 -16.70
C SER A 321 1.27 15.87 -17.75
N ARG A 322 2.43 16.38 -17.33
CA ARG A 322 3.46 16.87 -18.27
C ARG A 322 3.90 15.78 -19.25
N PRO A 323 4.17 14.52 -18.82
CA PRO A 323 4.49 13.44 -19.75
C PRO A 323 3.38 13.16 -20.77
N LEU A 324 2.10 13.31 -20.39
CA LEU A 324 1.00 13.17 -21.34
C LEU A 324 1.03 14.29 -22.38
N VAL A 325 1.23 15.54 -21.97
CA VAL A 325 1.32 16.70 -22.89
C VAL A 325 2.51 16.54 -23.84
N GLU A 326 3.67 16.10 -23.33
CA GLU A 326 4.85 15.79 -24.14
C GLU A 326 4.60 14.69 -25.18
N LYS A 327 3.90 13.60 -24.79
CA LYS A 327 3.51 12.53 -25.71
C LYS A 327 2.53 13.04 -26.76
N TYR A 328 1.55 13.86 -26.37
CA TYR A 328 0.57 14.45 -27.28
C TYR A 328 1.24 15.36 -28.30
N ALA A 329 2.17 16.22 -27.87
CA ALA A 329 2.96 17.08 -28.76
C ALA A 329 3.76 16.27 -29.78
N LYS A 330 4.40 15.16 -29.34
CA LYS A 330 5.18 14.28 -30.24
C LYS A 330 4.31 13.56 -31.26
N LEU A 331 3.15 13.04 -30.85
CA LEU A 331 2.23 12.32 -31.74
C LEU A 331 1.62 13.25 -32.80
N THR A 332 1.22 14.45 -32.38
CA THR A 332 0.55 15.44 -33.25
C THR A 332 1.53 16.34 -34.02
N ARG A 333 2.82 16.33 -33.63
CA ARG A 333 3.89 17.22 -34.13
C ARG A 333 3.58 18.71 -33.95
N ARG A 334 2.79 19.05 -32.93
CA ARG A 334 2.38 20.40 -32.60
C ARG A 334 3.45 21.14 -31.80
N SER A 335 3.98 22.22 -32.37
CA SER A 335 5.02 23.04 -31.73
C SER A 335 4.49 23.89 -30.57
N ASP A 336 3.23 24.30 -30.62
CA ASP A 336 2.55 25.05 -29.55
C ASP A 336 2.34 24.18 -28.30
N VAL A 337 1.91 22.94 -28.47
CA VAL A 337 1.82 21.97 -27.36
C VAL A 337 3.20 21.60 -26.82
N ALA A 338 4.20 21.45 -27.70
CA ALA A 338 5.58 21.20 -27.27
C ALA A 338 6.13 22.35 -26.42
N ALA A 339 5.80 23.60 -26.76
CA ALA A 339 6.18 24.77 -25.97
C ALA A 339 5.50 24.77 -24.60
N LEU A 340 4.21 24.42 -24.52
CA LEU A 340 3.49 24.28 -23.25
C LEU A 340 4.15 23.24 -22.33
N ALA A 341 4.56 22.09 -22.87
CA ALA A 341 5.25 21.06 -22.10
C ALA A 341 6.68 21.46 -21.67
N ALA A 342 7.37 22.26 -22.46
CA ALA A 342 8.74 22.68 -22.19
C ALA A 342 8.82 23.76 -21.09
N ASP A 343 7.80 24.60 -20.97
CA ASP A 343 7.69 25.62 -19.93
C ASP A 343 6.91 25.07 -18.72
N ILE A 344 7.63 24.77 -17.63
CA ILE A 344 7.05 24.20 -16.42
C ILE A 344 6.03 25.15 -15.77
N GLU A 345 6.28 26.45 -15.77
CA GLU A 345 5.37 27.42 -15.16
C GLU A 345 4.09 27.54 -15.98
N ALA A 346 4.22 27.60 -17.32
CA ALA A 346 3.07 27.61 -18.21
C ALA A 346 2.25 26.31 -18.10
N PHE A 347 2.92 25.14 -18.04
CA PHE A 347 2.24 23.86 -17.83
C PHE A 347 1.49 23.83 -16.51
N LEU A 348 2.12 24.23 -15.40
CA LEU A 348 1.49 24.24 -14.08
C LEU A 348 0.29 25.18 -14.04
N ALA A 349 0.41 26.38 -14.63
CA ALA A 349 -0.70 27.32 -14.75
C ALA A 349 -1.83 26.76 -15.63
N PHE A 350 -1.50 26.04 -16.69
CA PHE A 350 -2.49 25.42 -17.56
C PHE A 350 -3.22 24.24 -16.89
N ALA A 351 -2.48 23.39 -16.18
CA ALA A 351 -2.97 22.17 -15.55
C ALA A 351 -3.61 22.39 -14.16
N ALA A 352 -3.48 23.59 -13.58
CA ALA A 352 -3.96 23.90 -12.22
C ALA A 352 -5.44 23.57 -12.00
N ASP A 353 -6.28 23.75 -13.02
CA ASP A 353 -7.72 23.49 -12.96
C ASP A 353 -8.24 22.67 -14.16
N ARG A 354 -7.36 22.18 -15.04
CA ARG A 354 -7.73 21.45 -16.27
C ARG A 354 -7.49 19.96 -16.19
N GLN A 355 -8.27 19.22 -16.97
CA GLN A 355 -8.15 17.78 -17.20
C GLN A 355 -7.69 17.48 -18.62
N LEU A 356 -7.41 16.21 -18.92
CA LEU A 356 -7.04 15.75 -20.26
C LEU A 356 -7.99 16.27 -21.36
N ILE A 357 -9.30 16.21 -21.14
CA ILE A 357 -10.30 16.66 -22.10
C ILE A 357 -10.11 18.14 -22.49
N ASP A 358 -9.61 18.97 -21.57
CA ASP A 358 -9.38 20.39 -21.84
C ASP A 358 -8.14 20.61 -22.73
N LEU A 359 -7.12 19.74 -22.61
CA LEU A 359 -6.00 19.74 -23.55
C LEU A 359 -6.49 19.37 -24.96
N LEU A 360 -7.31 18.32 -25.07
CA LEU A 360 -7.85 17.86 -26.35
C LEU A 360 -8.78 18.91 -26.99
N ALA A 361 -9.57 19.63 -26.18
CA ALA A 361 -10.43 20.70 -26.65
C ALA A 361 -9.65 21.96 -27.05
N ALA A 362 -8.60 22.32 -26.29
CA ALA A 362 -7.76 23.50 -26.57
C ALA A 362 -6.85 23.30 -27.80
N TYR A 363 -6.40 22.06 -28.03
CA TYR A 363 -5.49 21.69 -29.13
C TYR A 363 -6.08 20.52 -29.92
N PRO A 364 -7.20 20.72 -30.65
CA PRO A 364 -7.95 19.64 -31.27
C PRO A 364 -7.16 18.95 -32.40
N GLU A 365 -7.08 17.63 -32.35
CA GLU A 365 -6.51 16.78 -33.39
C GLU A 365 -7.30 15.47 -33.49
N LYS A 366 -7.39 14.91 -34.71
CA LYS A 366 -7.93 13.57 -34.90
C LYS A 366 -6.88 12.54 -34.56
N LEU A 367 -7.25 11.56 -33.73
CA LEU A 367 -6.37 10.48 -33.31
C LEU A 367 -6.87 9.15 -33.85
N SER A 368 -5.96 8.20 -34.08
CA SER A 368 -6.35 6.79 -34.18
C SER A 368 -6.61 6.20 -32.79
N PRO A 369 -7.34 5.07 -32.69
CA PRO A 369 -7.53 4.37 -31.42
C PRO A 369 -6.21 4.06 -30.70
N ASP A 370 -5.20 3.58 -31.43
CA ASP A 370 -3.89 3.23 -30.86
C ASP A 370 -3.12 4.46 -30.37
N GLN A 371 -3.23 5.59 -31.10
CA GLN A 371 -2.65 6.85 -30.66
C GLN A 371 -3.26 7.30 -29.35
N LEU A 372 -4.59 7.31 -29.22
CA LEU A 372 -5.25 7.66 -27.97
C LEU A 372 -4.85 6.71 -26.83
N LYS A 373 -4.88 5.39 -27.05
CA LYS A 373 -4.46 4.40 -26.05
C LYS A 373 -3.02 4.64 -25.57
N SER A 374 -2.11 5.00 -26.47
CA SER A 374 -0.68 5.23 -26.14
C SER A 374 -0.42 6.48 -25.28
N LEU A 375 -1.35 7.44 -25.28
CA LEU A 375 -1.28 8.65 -24.46
C LEU A 375 -1.61 8.36 -22.99
N LEU A 376 -2.54 7.45 -22.77
CA LEU A 376 -3.19 7.24 -21.48
C LEU A 376 -2.38 6.28 -20.60
N ARG A 377 -2.45 6.51 -19.30
CA ARG A 377 -1.97 5.56 -18.30
C ARG A 377 -3.12 4.69 -17.79
N PRO A 378 -2.84 3.56 -17.13
CA PRO A 378 -3.88 2.77 -16.48
C PRO A 378 -4.67 3.58 -15.44
N LEU A 379 -5.97 3.32 -15.32
CA LEU A 379 -6.85 3.93 -14.32
C LEU A 379 -6.45 3.44 -12.92
N PRO A 380 -5.95 4.31 -12.01
CA PRO A 380 -5.56 3.86 -10.70
C PRO A 380 -6.78 3.58 -9.80
N PRO A 381 -6.72 2.58 -8.91
CA PRO A 381 -7.70 2.42 -7.85
C PRO A 381 -7.63 3.58 -6.84
N ARG A 382 -8.69 3.77 -6.04
CA ARG A 382 -8.74 4.79 -4.99
C ARG A 382 -8.87 4.15 -3.61
N LEU A 383 -7.98 4.55 -2.70
CA LEU A 383 -7.96 4.07 -1.32
C LEU A 383 -8.90 4.91 -0.44
N TYR A 384 -9.61 4.24 0.47
CA TYR A 384 -10.47 4.84 1.48
C TYR A 384 -10.19 4.19 2.83
N SER A 385 -9.93 4.98 3.87
CA SER A 385 -9.74 4.47 5.23
C SER A 385 -11.00 3.76 5.71
N VAL A 386 -10.84 2.59 6.32
CA VAL A 386 -11.98 1.76 6.74
C VAL A 386 -12.74 2.42 7.89
N ALA A 387 -14.07 2.45 7.78
CA ALA A 387 -14.96 3.09 8.73
C ALA A 387 -15.66 2.11 9.69
N SER A 388 -15.22 0.85 9.70
CA SER A 388 -15.81 -0.25 10.47
C SER A 388 -14.73 -1.08 11.14
N SER A 389 -15.12 -1.77 12.21
CA SER A 389 -14.32 -2.83 12.83
C SER A 389 -14.91 -4.18 12.41
N PRO A 390 -14.09 -5.16 11.99
CA PRO A 390 -14.57 -6.50 11.65
C PRO A 390 -15.08 -7.26 12.90
N THR A 391 -14.59 -6.90 14.09
CA THR A 391 -15.07 -7.43 15.37
C THR A 391 -16.48 -6.93 15.68
N ALA A 392 -16.76 -5.65 15.40
CA ALA A 392 -18.07 -5.04 15.62
C ALA A 392 -19.07 -5.29 14.47
N HIS A 393 -18.57 -5.49 13.25
CA HIS A 393 -19.35 -5.64 12.02
C HIS A 393 -18.85 -6.87 11.24
N PRO A 394 -19.08 -8.09 11.74
CA PRO A 394 -18.58 -9.31 11.11
C PRO A 394 -19.20 -9.50 9.71
N GLY A 395 -18.35 -9.75 8.72
CA GLY A 395 -18.79 -9.97 7.33
C GLY A 395 -19.12 -8.69 6.55
N GLU A 396 -18.88 -7.51 7.13
CA GLU A 396 -19.14 -6.23 6.51
C GLU A 396 -17.89 -5.36 6.46
N THR A 397 -17.84 -4.43 5.50
CA THR A 397 -16.78 -3.43 5.42
C THR A 397 -17.37 -2.09 5.04
N HIS A 398 -17.18 -1.11 5.92
CA HIS A 398 -17.79 0.20 5.79
C HIS A 398 -16.76 1.23 5.33
N LEU A 399 -17.18 2.16 4.48
CA LEU A 399 -16.39 3.29 4.00
C LEU A 399 -17.15 4.61 4.22
N LEU A 400 -16.38 5.69 4.18
CA LEU A 400 -16.90 7.06 4.23
C LEU A 400 -16.30 7.87 3.08
N ILE A 401 -17.14 8.19 2.10
CA ILE A 401 -16.69 8.72 0.80
C ILE A 401 -17.25 10.13 0.59
N GLY A 402 -16.37 11.13 0.59
CA GLY A 402 -16.71 12.49 0.17
C GLY A 402 -16.79 12.59 -1.36
N ALA A 403 -17.96 12.93 -1.90
CA ALA A 403 -18.13 13.20 -3.33
C ALA A 403 -17.30 14.44 -3.73
N VAL A 404 -16.46 14.27 -4.75
CA VAL A 404 -15.59 15.35 -5.23
C VAL A 404 -16.23 15.98 -6.44
N ARG A 405 -16.62 17.25 -6.31
CA ARG A 405 -17.24 18.04 -7.36
C ARG A 405 -16.68 19.45 -7.36
N TRP A 406 -16.43 20.01 -8.53
CA TRP A 406 -16.01 21.40 -8.70
C TRP A 406 -16.42 21.92 -10.07
N GLN A 407 -16.34 23.23 -10.28
CA GLN A 407 -16.50 23.84 -11.60
C GLN A 407 -15.14 24.25 -12.13
N SER A 408 -14.88 23.97 -13.39
CA SER A 408 -13.68 24.41 -14.09
C SER A 408 -13.98 24.71 -15.54
N HIS A 409 -13.53 25.89 -16.02
CA HIS A 409 -13.74 26.39 -17.38
C HIS A 409 -15.20 26.24 -17.86
N GLY A 410 -16.15 26.65 -17.01
CA GLY A 410 -17.59 26.60 -17.32
C GLY A 410 -18.20 25.18 -17.38
N THR A 411 -17.43 24.15 -16.99
CA THR A 411 -17.86 22.75 -17.00
C THR A 411 -17.85 22.18 -15.59
N ASP A 412 -18.90 21.43 -15.24
CA ASP A 412 -18.95 20.68 -13.98
C ASP A 412 -17.98 19.50 -14.04
N ARG A 413 -17.19 19.33 -12.98
CA ARG A 413 -16.17 18.29 -12.85
C ARG A 413 -16.48 17.40 -11.66
N ARG A 414 -16.12 16.13 -11.83
CA ARG A 414 -16.44 15.04 -10.93
C ARG A 414 -15.19 14.22 -10.66
N GLY A 415 -14.95 13.85 -9.41
CA GLY A 415 -13.91 12.88 -9.06
C GLY A 415 -14.35 11.48 -9.48
N VAL A 416 -13.46 10.74 -10.17
CA VAL A 416 -13.79 9.45 -10.79
C VAL A 416 -14.38 8.46 -9.78
N ALA A 417 -13.63 8.09 -8.74
CA ALA A 417 -14.06 7.06 -7.79
C ALA A 417 -15.20 7.50 -6.87
N SER A 418 -15.18 8.75 -6.39
CA SER A 418 -16.19 9.20 -5.42
C SER A 418 -17.57 9.40 -6.07
N THR A 419 -17.63 9.92 -7.30
CA THR A 419 -18.90 10.05 -8.03
C THR A 419 -19.33 8.76 -8.73
N PHE A 420 -18.39 7.85 -9.02
CA PHE A 420 -18.74 6.47 -9.38
C PHE A 420 -19.59 5.80 -8.29
N VAL A 421 -19.20 5.95 -7.03
CA VAL A 421 -19.98 5.40 -5.90
C VAL A 421 -21.23 6.25 -5.62
N ALA A 422 -21.12 7.58 -5.58
CA ALA A 422 -22.23 8.45 -5.20
C ALA A 422 -23.37 8.50 -6.23
N ASP A 423 -23.05 8.56 -7.52
CA ASP A 423 -24.03 8.85 -8.58
C ASP A 423 -24.44 7.62 -9.39
N ARG A 424 -23.55 6.63 -9.50
CA ARG A 424 -23.67 5.52 -10.46
C ARG A 424 -23.75 4.15 -9.79
N ARG A 425 -23.98 4.12 -8.48
CA ARG A 425 -24.20 2.93 -7.69
C ARG A 425 -25.36 3.13 -6.73
N LYS A 426 -25.97 2.02 -6.34
CA LYS A 426 -27.06 1.94 -5.36
C LYS A 426 -26.93 0.61 -4.59
N PRO A 427 -27.64 0.45 -3.46
CA PRO A 427 -27.72 -0.85 -2.79
C PRO A 427 -28.12 -1.97 -3.76
N GLY A 428 -27.46 -3.12 -3.65
CA GLY A 428 -27.58 -4.28 -4.54
C GLY A 428 -26.64 -4.26 -5.75
N ASP A 429 -26.00 -3.14 -6.08
CA ASP A 429 -24.90 -3.13 -7.07
C ASP A 429 -23.58 -3.61 -6.43
N THR A 430 -22.56 -3.88 -7.24
CA THR A 430 -21.24 -4.32 -6.75
C THR A 430 -20.13 -3.28 -6.94
N LEU A 431 -19.11 -3.37 -6.07
CA LEU A 431 -17.83 -2.69 -6.20
C LEU A 431 -16.68 -3.70 -6.24
N LYS A 432 -15.68 -3.41 -7.08
CA LYS A 432 -14.41 -4.13 -7.09
C LYS A 432 -13.50 -3.55 -6.02
N ILE A 433 -13.22 -4.33 -4.98
CA ILE A 433 -12.47 -3.89 -3.80
C ILE A 433 -11.29 -4.79 -3.44
N TYR A 434 -10.30 -4.24 -2.76
CA TYR A 434 -9.21 -5.00 -2.15
C TYR A 434 -8.73 -4.32 -0.86
N VAL A 435 -8.12 -5.10 0.04
CA VAL A 435 -7.56 -4.56 1.28
C VAL A 435 -6.16 -4.04 1.03
N LYS A 436 -5.88 -2.82 1.50
CA LYS A 436 -4.54 -2.27 1.60
C LYS A 436 -4.17 -2.14 3.09
N PRO A 437 -3.34 -3.07 3.61
CA PRO A 437 -2.93 -3.02 5.00
C PRO A 437 -2.16 -1.74 5.33
N ASN A 438 -2.46 -1.13 6.46
CA ASN A 438 -1.74 0.03 7.01
C ASN A 438 -1.22 -0.28 8.43
N ARG A 439 -0.10 -1.00 8.49
CA ARG A 439 0.50 -1.48 9.75
C ARG A 439 0.92 -0.37 10.71
N HIS A 440 1.06 0.85 10.20
CA HIS A 440 1.53 2.01 10.97
C HIS A 440 0.40 2.91 11.46
N PHE A 441 -0.85 2.52 11.20
CA PHE A 441 -2.05 3.19 11.70
C PHE A 441 -2.95 2.19 12.41
N ARG A 442 -2.68 1.96 13.69
CA ARG A 442 -3.29 0.89 14.50
C ARG A 442 -3.58 1.34 15.92
N LEU A 443 -4.64 0.78 16.50
CA LEU A 443 -4.87 0.86 17.94
C LEU A 443 -3.67 0.31 18.73
N PRO A 444 -3.43 0.79 19.96
CA PRO A 444 -2.39 0.24 20.82
C PRO A 444 -2.69 -1.22 21.16
N GLU A 445 -1.66 -2.06 21.29
CA GLU A 445 -1.83 -3.45 21.74
C GLU A 445 -2.38 -3.54 23.17
N ASP A 446 -1.98 -2.60 24.03
CA ASP A 446 -2.49 -2.42 25.38
C ASP A 446 -3.78 -1.57 25.34
N ASP A 447 -4.92 -2.25 25.48
CA ASP A 447 -6.26 -1.67 25.39
C ASP A 447 -6.60 -0.68 26.53
N SER A 448 -5.80 -0.66 27.60
CA SER A 448 -5.89 0.31 28.68
C SER A 448 -5.30 1.68 28.30
N ARG A 449 -4.51 1.76 27.22
CA ARG A 449 -3.88 3.01 26.78
C ARG A 449 -4.92 4.02 26.27
N PRO A 450 -4.81 5.30 26.69
CA PRO A 450 -5.66 6.34 26.14
C PRO A 450 -5.35 6.60 24.67
N ILE A 451 -6.36 7.03 23.90
CA ILE A 451 -6.19 7.47 22.52
C ILE A 451 -6.77 8.86 22.29
N ILE A 452 -6.04 9.69 21.54
CA ILE A 452 -6.48 11.00 21.06
C ILE A 452 -6.59 10.91 19.53
N MET A 453 -7.80 11.06 19.03
CA MET A 453 -8.15 10.96 17.61
C MET A 453 -8.50 12.34 17.09
N ILE A 454 -7.84 12.80 16.03
CA ILE A 454 -8.02 14.15 15.47
C ILE A 454 -8.36 14.01 14.00
N GLY A 455 -9.62 14.30 13.65
CA GLY A 455 -10.14 14.10 12.30
C GLY A 455 -11.11 15.18 11.86
N ALA A 456 -11.04 15.56 10.59
CA ALA A 456 -11.98 16.50 9.99
C ALA A 456 -12.60 15.92 8.72
N GLY A 457 -13.90 16.16 8.51
CA GLY A 457 -14.65 15.62 7.37
C GLY A 457 -14.54 14.10 7.32
N THR A 458 -14.12 13.56 6.16
CA THR A 458 -13.92 12.12 5.96
C THR A 458 -12.81 11.51 6.82
N GLY A 459 -11.94 12.32 7.42
CA GLY A 459 -10.88 11.87 8.31
C GLY A 459 -11.38 11.23 9.62
N ILE A 460 -12.68 11.22 9.88
CA ILE A 460 -13.27 10.45 11.00
C ILE A 460 -13.46 8.96 10.70
N ALA A 461 -13.33 8.54 9.43
CA ALA A 461 -13.55 7.16 9.02
C ALA A 461 -12.79 6.16 9.91
N PRO A 462 -11.45 6.21 10.02
CA PRO A 462 -10.75 5.24 10.85
C PRO A 462 -11.06 5.38 12.35
N PHE A 463 -11.49 6.56 12.80
CA PHE A 463 -11.86 6.75 14.21
C PHE A 463 -13.20 6.13 14.56
N ARG A 464 -14.14 6.08 13.61
CA ARG A 464 -15.35 5.26 13.76
C ARG A 464 -14.98 3.80 13.93
N SER A 465 -14.08 3.29 13.08
CA SER A 465 -13.55 1.93 13.19
C SER A 465 -12.87 1.66 14.55
N PHE A 466 -12.03 2.59 15.03
CA PHE A 466 -11.31 2.45 16.30
C PHE A 466 -12.26 2.43 17.51
N VAL A 467 -13.24 3.33 17.55
CA VAL A 467 -14.22 3.37 18.64
C VAL A 467 -15.10 2.12 18.61
N ALA A 468 -15.52 1.66 17.44
CA ALA A 468 -16.28 0.42 17.30
C ALA A 468 -15.46 -0.81 17.77
N GLU A 469 -14.17 -0.91 17.40
CA GLU A 469 -13.29 -1.98 17.88
C GLU A 469 -13.16 -1.96 19.41
N ARG A 470 -12.89 -0.79 19.99
CA ARG A 470 -12.76 -0.64 21.45
C ARG A 470 -14.04 -1.00 22.18
N ALA A 471 -15.20 -0.64 21.63
CA ALA A 471 -16.50 -1.06 22.18
C ALA A 471 -16.65 -2.58 22.14
N ALA A 472 -16.36 -3.21 20.99
CA ALA A 472 -16.53 -4.65 20.80
C ALA A 472 -15.58 -5.48 21.68
N LEU A 473 -14.35 -5.00 21.89
CA LEU A 473 -13.36 -5.65 22.76
C LEU A 473 -13.56 -5.33 24.27
N GLY A 474 -14.41 -4.37 24.62
CA GLY A 474 -14.58 -3.94 26.01
C GLY A 474 -13.35 -3.20 26.56
N ALA A 475 -12.58 -2.52 25.70
CA ALA A 475 -11.34 -1.85 26.06
C ALA A 475 -11.54 -0.76 27.13
N THR A 476 -10.72 -0.76 28.18
CA THR A 476 -10.92 0.14 29.34
C THR A 476 -10.24 1.50 29.22
N GLY A 477 -9.29 1.66 28.29
CA GLY A 477 -8.60 2.93 28.10
C GLY A 477 -9.54 4.03 27.59
N LYS A 478 -9.13 5.28 27.80
CA LYS A 478 -9.94 6.45 27.44
C LYS A 478 -9.83 6.77 25.95
N SER A 479 -10.93 7.25 25.35
CA SER A 479 -10.96 7.68 23.94
C SER A 479 -11.40 9.15 23.84
N TRP A 480 -10.65 9.97 23.12
CA TRP A 480 -10.99 11.37 22.88
C TRP A 480 -10.98 11.68 21.38
N LEU A 481 -12.09 12.15 20.85
CA LEU A 481 -12.22 12.60 19.47
C LEU A 481 -12.23 14.14 19.37
N PHE A 482 -11.35 14.70 18.55
CA PHE A 482 -11.45 16.05 18.03
C PHE A 482 -12.03 15.97 16.61
N PHE A 483 -13.25 16.49 16.44
CA PHE A 483 -13.98 16.42 15.17
C PHE A 483 -14.11 17.81 14.53
N GLY A 484 -13.85 17.92 13.24
CA GLY A 484 -14.07 19.15 12.47
C GLY A 484 -15.00 18.96 11.27
N GLU A 485 -15.95 19.88 11.09
CA GLU A 485 -16.63 20.03 9.80
C GLU A 485 -17.06 21.48 9.52
N ARG A 486 -17.81 21.71 8.43
CA ARG A 486 -18.34 23.02 8.04
C ARG A 486 -19.45 23.47 8.98
N ASN A 487 -20.53 22.71 9.09
CA ASN A 487 -21.73 23.13 9.82
C ASN A 487 -22.25 22.05 10.78
N PHE A 488 -22.71 22.45 11.97
CA PHE A 488 -23.30 21.53 12.95
C PHE A 488 -24.56 20.83 12.43
N THR A 489 -25.47 21.61 11.83
CA THR A 489 -26.81 21.11 11.43
C THR A 489 -26.74 20.15 10.25
N TYR A 490 -25.80 20.36 9.32
CA TYR A 490 -25.80 19.66 8.03
C TYR A 490 -24.65 18.67 7.88
N ASP A 491 -23.56 18.83 8.63
CA ASP A 491 -22.30 18.13 8.35
C ASP A 491 -21.77 17.35 9.57
N PHE A 492 -22.55 17.20 10.64
CA PHE A 492 -22.13 16.41 11.79
C PHE A 492 -22.28 14.91 11.53
N LEU A 493 -21.29 14.37 10.81
CA LEU A 493 -21.20 12.95 10.44
C LEU A 493 -21.27 12.04 11.68
N TYR A 494 -22.15 11.03 11.63
CA TYR A 494 -22.38 10.03 12.68
C TYR A 494 -22.75 10.59 14.06
N GLN A 495 -23.41 11.75 14.11
CA GLN A 495 -23.77 12.42 15.37
C GLN A 495 -24.44 11.49 16.39
N LEU A 496 -25.36 10.62 15.95
CA LEU A 496 -26.09 9.71 16.84
C LEU A 496 -25.17 8.63 17.44
N GLU A 497 -24.30 8.04 16.62
CA GLU A 497 -23.32 7.03 17.08
C GLU A 497 -22.35 7.63 18.09
N TRP A 498 -21.83 8.84 17.85
CA TRP A 498 -20.94 9.50 18.81
C TRP A 498 -21.62 9.76 20.16
N ARG A 499 -22.90 10.12 20.15
CA ARG A 499 -23.69 10.31 21.38
C ARG A 499 -23.88 9.00 22.13
N GLU A 500 -24.11 7.90 21.42
CA GLU A 500 -24.22 6.57 22.02
C GLU A 500 -22.89 6.14 22.65
N HIS A 501 -21.77 6.29 21.94
CA HIS A 501 -20.45 5.97 22.48
C HIS A 501 -20.06 6.85 23.69
N LEU A 502 -20.52 8.11 23.76
CA LEU A 502 -20.36 8.94 24.95
C LEU A 502 -21.20 8.41 26.12
N ALA A 503 -22.45 8.03 25.85
CA ALA A 503 -23.37 7.55 26.88
C ALA A 503 -22.93 6.21 27.49
N ASN A 504 -22.38 5.31 26.67
CA ASN A 504 -21.88 4.01 27.13
C ASN A 504 -20.41 4.03 27.62
N GLY A 505 -19.73 5.17 27.50
CA GLY A 505 -18.37 5.37 28.01
C GLY A 505 -17.23 4.92 27.10
N THR A 506 -17.52 4.30 25.94
CA THR A 506 -16.48 3.92 24.95
C THR A 506 -15.73 5.15 24.44
N LEU A 507 -16.47 6.22 24.14
CA LEU A 507 -15.92 7.54 23.85
C LEU A 507 -15.95 8.34 25.15
N THR A 508 -14.78 8.63 25.71
CA THR A 508 -14.69 9.42 26.94
C THR A 508 -15.03 10.88 26.68
N ARG A 509 -14.68 11.39 25.50
CA ARG A 509 -14.83 12.81 25.17
C ARG A 509 -14.89 13.07 23.67
N ILE A 510 -15.65 14.09 23.29
CA ILE A 510 -15.60 14.69 21.96
C ILE A 510 -15.49 16.22 22.06
N ASP A 511 -14.61 16.83 21.27
CA ASP A 511 -14.56 18.28 21.07
C ASP A 511 -14.76 18.58 19.57
N VAL A 512 -15.80 19.36 19.25
CA VAL A 512 -16.25 19.62 17.88
C VAL A 512 -15.89 21.03 17.39
N ALA A 513 -15.52 21.16 16.12
CA ALA A 513 -15.18 22.41 15.46
C ALA A 513 -15.98 22.60 14.17
N PHE A 514 -16.88 23.59 14.14
CA PHE A 514 -17.65 23.94 12.95
C PHE A 514 -17.13 25.25 12.36
N SER A 515 -16.63 25.18 11.13
CA SER A 515 -15.93 26.31 10.50
C SER A 515 -16.84 27.34 9.83
N ARG A 516 -18.15 27.09 9.78
CA ARG A 516 -19.12 27.94 9.05
C ARG A 516 -20.37 28.31 9.85
N ASP A 517 -20.47 27.93 11.13
CA ASP A 517 -21.61 28.30 11.98
C ASP A 517 -21.48 29.72 12.56
N GLN A 518 -20.30 30.34 12.43
CA GLN A 518 -20.00 31.69 12.88
C GLN A 518 -19.01 32.40 11.92
N PRO A 519 -18.86 33.73 11.99
CA PRO A 519 -17.93 34.48 11.14
C PRO A 519 -16.48 34.02 11.29
N GLU A 520 -16.04 33.77 12.53
CA GLU A 520 -14.70 33.29 12.84
C GLU A 520 -14.53 31.81 12.48
N LYS A 521 -13.43 31.46 11.81
CA LYS A 521 -13.15 30.07 11.47
C LYS A 521 -12.65 29.29 12.68
N ILE A 522 -13.44 28.33 13.15
CA ILE A 522 -13.06 27.39 14.22
C ILE A 522 -12.70 26.05 13.58
N TYR A 523 -11.46 25.60 13.82
CA TYR A 523 -10.92 24.33 13.35
C TYR A 523 -10.44 23.47 14.53
N VAL A 524 -10.08 22.21 14.26
CA VAL A 524 -9.66 21.24 15.29
C VAL A 524 -8.43 21.70 16.08
N GLN A 525 -7.47 22.38 15.44
CA GLN A 525 -6.30 22.96 16.11
C GLN A 525 -6.68 24.05 17.14
N HIS A 526 -7.76 24.79 16.92
CA HIS A 526 -8.26 25.76 17.89
C HIS A 526 -8.86 25.05 19.12
N ARG A 527 -9.55 23.92 18.91
CA ARG A 527 -10.05 23.07 20.00
C ARG A 527 -8.91 22.41 20.77
N LEU A 528 -7.90 21.89 20.07
CA LEU A 528 -6.69 21.35 20.69
C LEU A 528 -6.02 22.39 21.60
N TRP A 529 -5.82 23.62 21.11
CA TRP A 529 -5.23 24.69 21.92
C TRP A 529 -6.04 25.01 23.18
N GLY A 530 -7.37 25.05 23.05
CA GLY A 530 -8.28 25.27 24.19
C GLY A 530 -8.23 24.14 25.23
N ARG A 531 -7.74 22.95 24.85
CA ARG A 531 -7.67 21.74 25.68
C ARG A 531 -6.23 21.29 25.98
N ARG A 532 -5.24 22.14 25.69
CA ARG A 532 -3.81 21.78 25.71
C ARG A 532 -3.30 21.17 27.02
N GLU A 533 -3.78 21.63 28.18
CA GLU A 533 -3.42 21.04 29.49
C GLU A 533 -3.87 19.58 29.59
N GLU A 534 -5.11 19.29 29.20
CA GLU A 534 -5.69 17.95 29.24
C GLU A 534 -5.04 17.05 28.18
N VAL A 535 -4.74 17.59 27.00
CA VAL A 535 -3.99 16.89 25.94
C VAL A 535 -2.62 16.47 26.47
N ARG A 536 -1.85 17.39 27.07
CA ARG A 536 -0.56 17.06 27.68
C ARG A 536 -0.66 16.00 28.77
N ARG A 537 -1.68 16.09 29.63
CA ARG A 537 -1.91 15.08 30.66
C ARG A 537 -2.11 13.70 30.05
N TRP A 538 -2.95 13.57 29.01
CA TRP A 538 -3.16 12.28 28.34
C TRP A 538 -1.88 11.78 27.67
N ILE A 539 -1.08 12.67 27.07
CA ILE A 539 0.23 12.32 26.51
C ILE A 539 1.17 11.80 27.62
N ALA A 540 1.19 12.44 28.80
CA ALA A 540 1.95 11.96 29.95
C ALA A 540 1.45 10.59 30.46
N ASP A 541 0.14 10.36 30.43
CA ASP A 541 -0.51 9.08 30.79
C ASP A 541 -0.27 7.97 29.74
N GLY A 542 0.52 8.24 28.71
CA GLY A 542 0.88 7.24 27.70
C GLY A 542 -0.06 7.19 26.50
N ALA A 543 -0.84 8.25 26.23
CA ALA A 543 -1.77 8.26 25.10
C ALA A 543 -1.07 8.04 23.75
N HIS A 544 -1.78 7.40 22.82
CA HIS A 544 -1.47 7.40 21.40
C HIS A 544 -2.29 8.50 20.70
N ILE A 545 -1.66 9.21 19.78
CA ILE A 545 -2.25 10.32 19.03
C ILE A 545 -2.38 9.90 17.57
N TYR A 546 -3.55 10.15 17.00
CA TYR A 546 -3.88 9.82 15.62
C TYR A 546 -4.42 11.05 14.89
N VAL A 547 -3.92 11.32 13.69
CA VAL A 547 -4.40 12.41 12.83
C VAL A 547 -4.83 11.84 11.48
N CYS A 548 -6.04 12.15 11.04
CA CYS A 548 -6.55 11.69 9.73
C CYS A 548 -7.35 12.77 9.00
N GLY A 549 -7.14 12.91 7.70
CA GLY A 549 -7.83 13.88 6.83
C GLY A 549 -6.90 14.62 5.87
N ASP A 550 -7.26 15.86 5.52
CA ASP A 550 -6.52 16.72 4.56
C ASP A 550 -5.07 16.94 5.01
N GLU A 551 -4.14 16.44 4.21
CA GLU A 551 -2.71 16.52 4.48
C GLU A 551 -2.12 17.93 4.27
N LYS A 552 -2.57 18.65 3.24
CA LYS A 552 -1.98 19.93 2.82
C LYS A 552 -2.26 21.06 3.80
N LYS A 553 -3.40 21.01 4.50
CA LYS A 553 -3.80 22.07 5.45
C LYS A 553 -3.93 21.51 6.87
N MET A 554 -4.87 20.60 7.09
CA MET A 554 -5.24 20.17 8.44
C MET A 554 -4.09 19.43 9.14
N GLY A 555 -3.44 18.49 8.45
CA GLY A 555 -2.29 17.75 9.01
C GLY A 555 -1.17 18.68 9.48
N ARG A 556 -0.76 19.63 8.63
CA ARG A 556 0.29 20.62 8.94
C ARG A 556 -0.09 21.53 10.12
N ASP A 557 -1.31 22.03 10.16
CA ASP A 557 -1.79 22.89 11.24
C ASP A 557 -1.89 22.16 12.58
N VAL A 558 -2.29 20.89 12.55
CA VAL A 558 -2.35 20.03 13.74
C VAL A 558 -0.94 19.68 14.22
N ASP A 559 -0.01 19.34 13.33
CA ASP A 559 1.41 19.11 13.67
C ASP A 559 2.01 20.33 14.38
N ALA A 560 1.85 21.51 13.80
CA ALA A 560 2.33 22.76 14.38
C ALA A 560 1.68 23.03 15.75
N MET A 561 0.39 22.74 15.89
CA MET A 561 -0.32 22.93 17.15
C MET A 561 0.14 21.95 18.23
N LEU A 562 0.31 20.66 17.92
CA LEU A 562 0.80 19.67 18.86
C LEU A 562 2.23 19.99 19.32
N ALA A 563 3.12 20.37 18.39
CA ALA A 563 4.46 20.83 18.73
C ALA A 563 4.41 22.06 19.67
N ARG A 564 3.53 23.02 19.41
CA ARG A 564 3.32 24.17 20.29
C ARG A 564 2.80 23.79 21.67
N ILE A 565 1.86 22.83 21.75
CA ILE A 565 1.31 22.33 23.01
C ILE A 565 2.41 21.66 23.86
N LEU A 566 3.29 20.89 23.23
CA LEU A 566 4.43 20.23 23.88
C LEU A 566 5.53 21.21 24.30
N ALA A 567 5.71 22.30 23.54
CA ALA A 567 6.69 23.34 23.85
C ALA A 567 6.30 24.25 25.04
N GLU A 568 5.00 24.44 25.30
CA GLU A 568 4.49 25.43 26.28
C GLU A 568 5.12 25.29 27.69
N PRO A 569 5.24 24.09 28.30
CA PRO A 569 5.87 23.94 29.62
C PRO A 569 7.38 24.21 29.62
N LYS A 570 8.02 24.25 28.45
CA LYS A 570 9.47 24.39 28.27
C LYS A 570 9.86 25.79 27.80
N GLY A 571 9.09 26.80 28.19
CA GLY A 571 9.32 28.18 27.77
C GLY A 571 8.89 28.49 26.34
N GLY A 572 8.18 27.57 25.67
CA GLY A 572 7.64 27.80 24.32
C GLY A 572 8.61 27.57 23.17
N ASP A 573 9.74 26.89 23.41
CA ASP A 573 10.67 26.54 22.34
C ASP A 573 10.06 25.50 21.37
N LEU A 574 9.72 25.97 20.17
CA LEU A 574 9.03 25.16 19.17
C LEU A 574 9.89 24.02 18.63
N GLU A 575 11.22 24.19 18.58
CA GLU A 575 12.12 23.12 18.11
C GLU A 575 12.15 21.96 19.10
N THR A 576 12.17 22.26 20.41
CA THR A 576 11.99 21.22 21.44
C THR A 576 10.62 20.53 21.31
N GLY A 577 9.54 21.28 21.06
CA GLY A 577 8.21 20.71 20.86
C GLY A 577 8.12 19.78 19.65
N LYS A 578 8.75 20.15 18.52
CA LYS A 578 8.86 19.30 17.32
C LYS A 578 9.68 18.05 17.61
N ALA A 579 10.78 18.17 18.34
CA ALA A 579 11.61 17.03 18.72
C ALA A 579 10.84 16.02 19.61
N GLU A 580 10.00 16.49 20.53
CA GLU A 580 9.13 15.62 21.32
C GLU A 580 8.06 14.93 20.48
N LEU A 581 7.43 15.65 19.55
CA LEU A 581 6.45 15.05 18.65
C LEU A 581 7.11 13.98 17.76
N ALA A 582 8.32 14.23 17.28
CA ALA A 582 9.13 13.26 16.54
C ALA A 582 9.50 12.04 17.40
N ALA A 583 9.82 12.25 18.68
CA ALA A 583 10.06 11.15 19.62
C ALA A 583 8.82 10.28 19.84
N LEU A 584 7.62 10.89 19.95
CA LEU A 584 6.34 10.17 20.01
C LEU A 584 6.08 9.36 18.74
N ALA A 585 6.36 9.94 17.56
CA ALA A 585 6.21 9.23 16.28
C ALA A 585 7.14 8.02 16.20
N LYS A 586 8.41 8.19 16.61
CA LYS A 586 9.42 7.13 16.60
C LYS A 586 9.02 5.91 17.45
N VAL A 587 8.31 6.13 18.56
CA VAL A 587 7.81 5.04 19.43
C VAL A 587 6.38 4.61 19.10
N GLY A 588 5.84 5.01 17.94
CA GLY A 588 4.51 4.60 17.48
C GLY A 588 3.34 5.23 18.25
N ARG A 589 3.58 6.28 19.02
CA ARG A 589 2.56 7.01 19.81
C ARG A 589 2.03 8.25 19.13
N TYR A 590 2.58 8.63 17.98
CA TYR A 590 2.00 9.61 17.07
C TYR A 590 1.93 9.02 15.66
N GLN A 591 0.72 8.87 15.12
CA GLN A 591 0.44 8.20 13.84
C GLN A 591 -0.46 9.07 12.97
N ARG A 592 -0.27 9.00 11.65
CA ARG A 592 -1.03 9.81 10.69
C ARG A 592 -1.56 8.94 9.56
N ASP A 593 -2.76 9.25 9.11
CA ASP A 593 -3.39 8.74 7.89
C ASP A 593 -3.97 9.93 7.12
N VAL A 594 -3.09 10.69 6.47
CA VAL A 594 -3.39 11.96 5.81
C VAL A 594 -3.20 11.82 4.30
N TYR A 595 -4.08 12.46 3.52
CA TYR A 595 -4.16 12.31 2.08
C TYR A 595 -4.57 13.59 1.33
#